data_AF-A0A1F8H6A0-F1
#
_entry.id   AF-A0A1F8H6A0-F1
#
_cell.length_a   1.000
_cell.length_b   1.000
_cell.length_c   1.000
_cell.angle_alpha   90.00
_cell.angle_beta   90.00
_cell.angle_gamma   90.00
#
_symmetry.space_group_name_H-M   'P 1'
#
loop_
_entity.id
_entity.type
_entity.pdbx_description
1 polymer ?
#
loop_
_entity_poly.entity_id
_entity_poly.type
_entity_poly.pdbx_seq_one_letter_code
_entity_poly.pdbx_strand_id
1 'polypeptide(L)' 'MNTMAITIKPSVRKGKFVVEMDANRLEKLASMFGMYNPDFLDSLERAERDVKAGRVYKLRSLRDLRK' A
#
# COMPACT_ATOMS: atom_id res chain seq x y z
N MET A 1 -22.75 -7.36 5.69
CA MET A 1 -21.69 -7.52 4.68
C MET A 1 -21.71 -6.30 3.78
N ASN A 2 -20.67 -5.48 3.79
CA ASN A 2 -20.62 -4.25 3.01
C ASN A 2 -19.82 -4.52 1.72
N THR A 3 -20.52 -4.64 0.59
CA THR A 3 -19.88 -4.95 -0.71
C THR A 3 -19.34 -3.65 -1.32
N MET A 4 -18.02 -3.47 -1.31
CA MET A 4 -17.37 -2.33 -1.96
C MET A 4 -17.07 -2.67 -3.43
N ALA A 5 -17.75 -1.99 -4.35
CA ALA A 5 -17.48 -2.11 -5.78
C ALA A 5 -16.22 -1.30 -6.15
N ILE A 6 -15.17 -2.01 -6.58
CA ILE A 6 -13.90 -1.46 -7.04
C ILE A 6 -13.78 -1.71 -8.54
N THR A 7 -13.56 -0.65 -9.32
CA THR A 7 -13.32 -0.77 -10.77
C THR A 7 -11.82 -0.96 -11.02
N ILE A 8 -11.44 -2.13 -11.50
CA ILE A 8 -10.05 -2.47 -11.81
C ILE A 8 -9.87 -2.35 -13.33
N LYS A 9 -9.06 -1.40 -13.79
CA LYS A 9 -8.69 -1.31 -15.21
C LYS A 9 -7.53 -2.26 -15.48
N PRO A 10 -7.66 -3.23 -16.42
CA PRO A 10 -6.55 -4.10 -16.79
C PRO A 10 -5.46 -3.25 -17.45
N SER A 11 -4.21 -3.36 -16.99
CA SER A 11 -3.09 -2.67 -17.61
C SER A 11 -2.37 -3.54 -18.63
N VAL A 12 -1.83 -2.89 -19.66
CA VAL A 12 -1.10 -3.50 -20.79
C VAL A 12 0.23 -4.15 -20.35
N ARG A 13 0.72 -3.87 -19.12
CA ARG A 13 1.93 -4.48 -18.55
C ARG A 13 1.57 -5.53 -17.51
N LYS A 14 2.04 -6.77 -17.71
CA LYS A 14 1.89 -7.88 -16.75
C LYS A 14 2.26 -7.41 -15.32
N GLY A 15 1.31 -7.49 -14.40
CA GLY A 15 1.53 -7.24 -12.97
C GLY A 15 1.26 -5.83 -12.46
N LYS A 16 0.80 -4.88 -13.30
CA LYS A 16 0.32 -3.58 -12.82
C LYS A 16 -1.20 -3.48 -12.97
N PHE A 17 -1.89 -3.08 -11.91
CA PHE A 17 -3.32 -2.77 -11.92
C PHE A 17 -3.50 -1.31 -11.52
N VAL A 18 -4.36 -0.60 -12.26
CA VAL A 18 -4.78 0.75 -11.88
C VAL A 18 -6.20 0.64 -11.37
N VAL A 19 -6.40 1.10 -10.14
CA VAL A 19 -7.69 1.10 -9.47
C VAL A 19 -8.18 2.53 -9.37
N GLU A 20 -9.33 2.80 -9.96
CA GLU A 20 -10.01 4.10 -9.84
C GLU A 20 -11.15 3.97 -8.82
N MET A 21 -11.17 4.86 -7.82
CA MET A 21 -12.19 4.89 -6.79
C MET A 21 -12.47 6.31 -6.30
N ASP A 22 -13.66 6.52 -5.74
CA ASP A 22 -14.08 7.76 -5.10
C ASP A 22 -13.22 8.06 -3.86
N ALA A 23 -12.95 9.35 -3.61
CA ALA A 23 -12.10 9.81 -2.51
C ALA A 23 -12.67 9.40 -1.14
N ASN A 24 -13.97 9.53 -0.91
CA ASN A 24 -14.58 9.15 0.38
C ASN A 24 -14.51 7.64 0.61
N ARG A 25 -14.57 6.85 -0.47
CA ARG A 25 -14.38 5.39 -0.38
C ARG A 25 -12.95 5.02 -0.05
N LEU A 26 -11.98 5.73 -0.62
CA LEU A 26 -10.57 5.56 -0.29
C LEU A 26 -10.31 5.88 1.18
N GLU A 27 -10.86 6.98 1.71
CA GLU A 27 -10.71 7.35 3.12
C GLU A 27 -11.32 6.30 4.05
N LYS A 28 -12.50 5.78 3.72
CA LYS A 28 -13.10 4.66 4.48
C LYS A 28 -12.21 3.41 4.46
N LEU A 29 -11.64 3.07 3.30
CA LEU A 29 -10.69 1.96 3.17
C LEU A 29 -9.45 2.20 4.03
N ALA A 30 -8.84 3.39 3.95
CA ALA A 30 -7.68 3.76 4.75
C ALA A 30 -7.97 3.67 6.26
N SER A 31 -9.17 4.11 6.67
CA SER A 31 -9.64 3.95 8.05
C SER A 31 -9.78 2.48 8.46
N MET A 32 -10.35 1.63 7.59
CA MET A 32 -10.47 0.19 7.85
C MET A 32 -9.10 -0.50 7.96
N PHE A 33 -8.09 -0.02 7.22
CA PHE A 33 -6.71 -0.51 7.31
C PHE A 33 -5.92 0.12 8.48
N GLY A 34 -6.53 1.01 9.27
CA GLY A 34 -5.86 1.65 10.40
C GLY A 34 -4.79 2.68 10.00
N MET A 35 -4.82 3.19 8.77
CA MET A 35 -3.80 4.13 8.24
C MET A 35 -3.82 5.52 8.91
N TYR A 36 -4.77 5.76 9.81
CA TYR A 36 -4.89 6.99 10.60
C TYR A 36 -4.56 6.79 12.08
N ASN A 37 -4.19 5.58 12.50
CA ASN A 37 -3.83 5.38 13.91
C ASN A 37 -2.47 6.05 14.23
N PRO A 38 -2.26 6.53 15.46
CA PRO A 38 -1.02 7.23 15.83
C PRO A 38 0.23 6.37 15.59
N ASP A 39 0.19 5.09 15.93
CA ASP A 39 1.32 4.16 15.77
C ASP A 39 1.78 4.03 14.32
N PHE A 40 0.84 4.01 13.37
CA PHE A 40 1.10 3.95 11.93
C PHE A 40 1.72 5.26 11.45
N LEU A 41 1.18 6.41 11.88
CA LEU A 41 1.75 7.72 11.52
C LEU A 41 3.19 7.85 12.05
N ASP A 42 3.45 7.45 13.29
CA ASP A 42 4.80 7.41 13.87
C ASP A 42 5.73 6.43 13.13
N SER A 43 5.20 5.30 12.66
CA SER A 43 5.96 4.37 11.82
C SER A 43 6.30 4.97 10.45
N LEU A 44 5.37 5.74 9.87
CA LEU A 44 5.55 6.37 8.57
C LEU A 44 6.61 7.46 8.63
N GLU A 45 6.60 8.29 9.67
CA GLU A 45 7.65 9.30 9.88
C GLU A 45 9.03 8.66 10.01
N ARG A 46 9.14 7.58 10.80
CA ARG A 46 10.41 6.84 10.94
C ARG A 46 10.87 6.29 9.60
N ALA A 47 9.97 5.68 8.84
CA ALA A 47 10.26 5.16 7.50
C ALA A 47 10.70 6.27 6.54
N GLU A 48 10.06 7.44 6.56
CA GLU A 48 10.45 8.58 5.72
C GLU A 48 11.88 9.07 6.05
N ARG A 49 12.20 9.16 7.34
CA ARG A 49 13.56 9.51 7.79
C ARG A 49 14.60 8.47 7.35
N ASP A 50 14.27 7.18 7.43
CA ASP A 50 15.15 6.10 6.99
C ASP A 50 15.38 6.13 5.49
N VAL A 51 14.35 6.38 4.68
CA VAL A 51 14.46 6.55 3.24
C VAL A 51 15.37 7.75 2.90
N LYS A 52 15.13 8.92 3.52
CA LYS A 52 15.95 10.12 3.32
C LYS A 52 17.42 9.91 3.70
N ALA A 53 17.67 9.13 4.76
CA ALA A 53 19.01 8.78 5.21
C ALA A 53 19.66 7.62 4.43
N GLY A 54 18.98 7.05 3.43
CA GLY A 54 19.50 5.90 2.67
C GLY A 54 19.54 4.58 3.45
N ARG A 55 18.88 4.49 4.61
CA ARG A 55 18.80 3.29 5.46
C ARG A 55 17.76 2.28 4.97
N VAL A 56 17.67 2.10 3.66
CA VAL A 56 16.76 1.15 3.03
C VAL A 56 17.54 -0.06 2.53
N TYR A 57 17.13 -1.25 2.94
CA TYR A 57 17.70 -2.50 2.44
C TYR A 57 16.63 -3.31 1.72
N LYS A 58 17.03 -3.93 0.61
CA LYS A 58 16.13 -4.82 -0.13
C LYS A 58 16.05 -6.15 0.61
N LEU A 59 14.88 -6.47 1.13
CA LEU A 59 14.58 -7.84 1.56
C LEU A 59 14.70 -8.77 0.34
N ARG A 60 15.27 -9.97 0.54
CA ARG A 60 15.39 -10.98 -0.51
C ARG A 60 14.00 -11.23 -1.13
N SER A 61 13.95 -11.35 -2.44
CA SER A 61 12.67 -11.53 -3.12
C SER A 61 12.06 -12.85 -2.67
N LEU A 62 10.75 -12.87 -2.41
CA LEU A 62 10.04 -14.14 -2.17
C LEU A 62 10.14 -15.10 -3.36
N ARG A 63 10.45 -14.57 -4.55
CA ARG A 63 10.76 -15.37 -5.74
C ARG A 63 12.02 -16.21 -5.57
N ASP A 64 12.98 -15.74 -4.76
CA ASP A 64 14.24 -16.42 -4.47
C ASP A 64 14.04 -17.58 -3.47
N LEU A 65 12.88 -17.65 -2.80
CA LEU A 65 12.52 -18.70 -1.85
C LEU A 65 11.81 -19.89 -2.50
N ARG A 66 11.45 -19.81 -3.79
CA ARG A 66 10.74 -20.87 -4.51
C ARG A 66 11.75 -21.84 -5.11
N LYS A 67 12.30 -22.74 -4.27
CA LYS A 67 12.97 -23.97 -4.73
C LYS A 67 11.93 -24.97 -5.24
#